data_AF-T0RBZ0-F1
#
_entry.id   AF-T0RBZ0-F1
#
_cell.length_a   1.000
_cell.length_b   1.000
_cell.length_c   1.000
_cell.angle_alpha   90.00
_cell.angle_beta   90.00
_cell.angle_gamma   90.00
#
_symmetry.space_group_name_H-M   'P 1'
#
loop_
_entity.id
_entity.type
_entity.pdbx_description
1 polymer ?
#
loop_
_entity_poly.entity_id
_entity_poly.type
_entity_poly.pdbx_seq_one_letter_code
_entity_poly.pdbx_strand_id
1 'polypeptide(L)'
;MKKISLKVLLVLLSINYSYAREVINYFSDGKSISKKRVYDGDRLLAEHNYSIDGEEVTRTLYEYREDGSFYRINYMNNFERPKRKELVALRQGEEVVIERYGFDKTTFELENIDTLDGDRVVSRYVFAQEGENFTYRFNYDEDRIIGFDVLDTSGDVIGDYDQSIIGDIPGGPQDAVVKIAVIDSGFDHGHADLRDHILINPNENFDGVDNDGDGFVDNVLGVHYDAGNNLKFSTPLQGRIMDPGPRSSQKAGVYGIPFETINTNATGQINSHGTHVASIALRDLESASLLAFAGDFGEAKYLDLISKKLKESKVDFVNMSFSFPHFSSGDVARETYRSLQEMFKNNPETIFFVAAGNNGRHFTASRDSCLYPACYQFDNVVTIGATDSDKFDETGSEKMAEYSNFSETYVDFFAPGTKVKAALLGDMQIRYSGTSMASPMALNQAAKLKEAFPELTAKEVIELMKKRATKTTGIISKYGLIRPY
;
A
#
# COMPACT_ATOMS: atom_id res chain seq x y z
N MET A 1 -30.86 7.80 8.87
CA MET A 1 -30.53 8.40 7.56
C MET A 1 -31.05 7.48 6.46
N LYS A 2 -31.74 8.05 5.46
CA LYS A 2 -32.51 7.29 4.45
C LYS A 2 -31.59 6.40 3.60
N LYS A 3 -31.84 5.09 3.62
CA LYS A 3 -31.34 4.13 2.64
C LYS A 3 -31.71 4.61 1.24
N ILE A 4 -30.72 5.09 0.48
CA ILE A 4 -30.89 5.27 -0.96
C ILE A 4 -30.82 3.86 -1.56
N SER A 5 -32.01 3.29 -1.71
CA SER A 5 -32.24 2.03 -2.39
C SER A 5 -31.71 2.12 -3.82
N LEU A 6 -31.03 1.05 -4.25
CA LEU A 6 -30.46 0.76 -5.58
C LEU A 6 -31.47 0.89 -6.76
N LYS A 7 -32.70 1.33 -6.50
CA LYS A 7 -33.72 1.66 -7.51
C LYS A 7 -33.71 3.12 -7.99
N VAL A 8 -32.85 3.98 -7.46
CA VAL A 8 -32.72 5.37 -7.95
C VAL A 8 -31.64 5.54 -9.03
N LEU A 9 -30.77 4.54 -9.24
CA LEU A 9 -29.77 4.58 -10.32
C LEU A 9 -30.28 4.06 -11.68
N LEU A 10 -31.55 3.65 -11.77
CA LEU A 10 -32.14 3.06 -12.97
C LEU A 10 -33.28 3.90 -13.59
N VAL A 11 -33.45 5.16 -13.16
CA VAL A 11 -34.51 6.06 -13.67
C VAL A 11 -34.04 6.99 -14.80
N LEU A 12 -32.82 6.81 -15.35
CA LEU A 12 -32.34 7.59 -16.51
C LEU A 12 -32.04 6.75 -17.75
N LEU A 13 -32.63 5.55 -17.88
CA LEU A 13 -32.49 4.70 -19.07
C LEU A 13 -33.60 4.88 -20.12
N SER A 14 -34.25 6.04 -20.16
CA SER A 14 -35.15 6.38 -21.29
C SER A 14 -34.99 7.85 -21.69
N ILE A 15 -33.80 8.21 -22.15
CA ILE A 15 -33.65 9.39 -23.01
C ILE A 15 -34.29 9.01 -24.35
N ASN A 16 -35.49 9.54 -24.59
CA ASN A 16 -36.16 9.46 -25.89
C ASN A 16 -35.29 10.24 -26.90
N TYR A 17 -34.43 9.54 -27.63
CA TYR A 17 -33.59 10.07 -28.71
C TYR A 17 -34.44 10.44 -29.95
N SER A 18 -35.50 11.24 -29.79
CA SER A 18 -36.44 11.54 -30.88
C SER A 18 -35.86 12.49 -31.94
N TYR A 19 -34.69 13.10 -31.70
CA TYR A 19 -34.05 14.08 -32.60
C TYR A 19 -32.56 13.79 -32.90
N ALA A 20 -32.06 12.62 -32.52
CA ALA A 20 -30.64 12.36 -32.60
C ALA A 20 -30.17 11.92 -33.99
N ARG A 21 -29.07 12.48 -34.47
CA ARG A 21 -28.41 12.05 -35.71
C ARG A 21 -27.37 10.99 -35.38
N GLU A 22 -27.39 9.90 -36.15
CA GLU A 22 -26.43 8.80 -36.05
C GLU A 22 -25.40 8.88 -37.18
N VAL A 23 -24.11 8.72 -36.85
CA VAL A 23 -23.02 8.59 -37.81
C VAL A 23 -22.28 7.29 -37.53
N ILE A 24 -22.21 6.42 -38.54
CA ILE A 24 -21.45 5.16 -38.49
C ILE A 24 -20.29 5.29 -39.47
N ASN A 25 -19.07 5.17 -38.95
CA ASN A 25 -17.87 5.16 -39.80
C ASN A 25 -17.40 3.71 -39.99
N TYR A 26 -17.31 3.29 -41.26
CA TYR A 26 -16.72 2.03 -41.66
C TYR A 26 -15.37 2.31 -42.34
N PHE A 27 -14.29 1.76 -41.80
CA PHE A 27 -12.96 1.84 -42.42
C PHE A 27 -12.53 0.43 -42.81
N SER A 28 -12.35 0.18 -44.11
CA SER A 28 -11.83 -1.08 -44.64
C SER A 28 -10.35 -0.95 -44.98
N ASP A 29 -9.50 -1.77 -44.34
CA ASP A 29 -8.26 -2.38 -44.88
C ASP A 29 -7.50 -3.09 -43.76
N GLY A 30 -7.96 -4.28 -43.40
CA GLY A 30 -7.15 -5.30 -42.71
C GLY A 30 -7.10 -5.31 -41.17
N LYS A 31 -7.49 -4.23 -40.47
CA LYS A 31 -7.79 -4.23 -39.02
C LYS A 31 -8.76 -3.08 -38.71
N SER A 32 -10.00 -3.34 -38.29
CA SER A 32 -10.95 -2.25 -38.01
C SER A 32 -11.93 -2.53 -36.86
N ILE A 33 -11.87 -1.64 -35.86
CA ILE A 33 -12.89 -1.39 -34.83
C ILE A 33 -13.94 -0.48 -35.48
N SER A 34 -15.23 -0.84 -35.50
CA SER A 34 -16.27 0.06 -36.02
C SER A 34 -16.71 1.07 -34.96
N LYS A 35 -17.18 2.26 -35.38
CA LYS A 35 -17.49 3.37 -34.47
C LYS A 35 -18.80 4.04 -34.81
N LYS A 36 -19.72 4.12 -33.83
CA LYS A 36 -21.02 4.79 -33.92
C LYS A 36 -21.03 6.01 -33.00
N ARG A 37 -21.46 7.15 -33.52
CA ARG A 37 -21.64 8.40 -32.75
C ARG A 37 -23.09 8.88 -32.83
N VAL A 38 -23.62 9.30 -31.69
CA VAL A 38 -24.99 9.79 -31.53
C VAL A 38 -24.93 11.25 -31.10
N TYR A 39 -25.65 12.13 -31.82
CA TYR A 39 -25.63 13.58 -31.59
C TYR A 39 -27.01 14.14 -31.33
N ASP A 40 -27.10 15.23 -30.56
CA ASP A 40 -28.26 16.14 -30.49
C ASP A 40 -27.80 17.56 -30.87
N GLY A 41 -28.26 18.04 -32.02
CA GLY A 41 -27.65 19.19 -32.69
C GLY A 41 -26.16 18.94 -32.96
N ASP A 42 -25.30 19.84 -32.47
CA ASP A 42 -23.83 19.72 -32.56
C ASP A 42 -23.20 18.98 -31.38
N ARG A 43 -24.00 18.55 -30.39
CA ARG A 43 -23.49 17.90 -29.17
C ARG A 43 -23.40 16.40 -29.35
N LEU A 44 -22.21 15.83 -29.14
CA LEU A 44 -22.01 14.39 -29.09
C LEU A 44 -22.59 13.85 -27.78
N LEU A 45 -23.61 12.99 -27.84
CA LEU A 45 -24.26 12.36 -26.69
C LEU A 45 -23.70 10.99 -26.34
N ALA A 46 -23.31 10.21 -27.36
CA ALA A 46 -22.74 8.89 -27.14
C ALA A 46 -21.76 8.50 -28.24
N GLU A 47 -20.75 7.71 -27.86
CA GLU A 47 -19.77 7.10 -28.75
C GLU A 47 -19.64 5.62 -28.42
N HIS A 48 -19.94 4.76 -29.39
CA HIS A 48 -19.86 3.30 -29.26
C HIS A 48 -18.76 2.79 -30.18
N ASN A 49 -17.85 1.98 -29.64
CA ASN A 49 -16.81 1.30 -30.42
C ASN A 49 -17.09 -0.20 -30.39
N TYR A 50 -16.88 -0.88 -31.52
CA TYR A 50 -17.17 -2.30 -31.70
C TYR A 50 -15.94 -3.06 -32.18
N SER A 51 -15.84 -4.33 -31.80
CA SER A 51 -14.83 -5.26 -32.30
C SER A 51 -14.99 -5.54 -33.80
N ILE A 52 -14.03 -6.27 -34.36
CA ILE A 52 -14.10 -6.77 -35.75
C ILE A 52 -15.33 -7.68 -35.94
N ASP A 53 -15.72 -8.41 -34.89
CA ASP A 53 -16.85 -9.35 -34.90
C ASP A 53 -18.20 -8.65 -34.69
N GLY A 54 -18.21 -7.31 -34.56
CA GLY A 54 -19.42 -6.50 -34.40
C GLY A 54 -19.94 -6.40 -32.97
N GLU A 55 -19.21 -6.93 -31.99
CA GLU A 55 -19.56 -6.78 -30.57
C GLU A 55 -19.18 -5.39 -30.07
N GLU A 56 -20.08 -4.70 -29.37
CA GLU A 56 -19.73 -3.43 -28.73
C GLU A 56 -18.68 -3.72 -27.64
N VAL A 57 -17.53 -3.03 -27.70
CA VAL A 57 -16.42 -3.20 -26.74
C VAL A 57 -16.35 -2.07 -25.74
N THR A 58 -16.67 -0.84 -26.15
CA THR A 58 -16.64 0.34 -25.29
C THR A 58 -17.76 1.31 -25.64
N ARG A 59 -18.29 2.00 -24.64
CA ARG A 59 -19.31 3.03 -24.79
C ARG A 59 -18.90 4.26 -24.00
N THR A 60 -19.03 5.43 -24.57
CA THR A 60 -18.85 6.71 -23.88
C THR A 60 -20.14 7.49 -23.94
N LEU A 61 -20.63 7.95 -22.79
CA LEU A 61 -21.80 8.83 -22.68
C LEU A 61 -21.34 10.24 -22.31
N TYR A 62 -22.07 11.23 -22.82
CA TYR A 62 -21.83 12.65 -22.62
C TYR A 62 -23.09 13.31 -22.05
N GLU A 63 -23.03 13.78 -20.80
CA GLU A 63 -24.16 14.42 -20.11
C GLU A 63 -23.87 15.92 -19.90
N TYR A 64 -24.44 16.76 -20.75
CA TYR A 64 -24.19 18.21 -20.74
C TYR A 64 -25.00 18.92 -19.66
N ARG A 65 -24.37 19.92 -19.02
CA ARG A 65 -24.96 20.83 -18.02
C ARG A 65 -25.27 22.19 -18.65
N GLU A 66 -26.07 22.99 -17.93
CA GLU A 66 -26.48 24.33 -18.39
C GLU A 66 -25.30 25.31 -18.53
N ASP A 67 -24.26 25.14 -17.71
CA ASP A 67 -23.04 25.96 -17.72
C ASP A 67 -22.06 25.60 -18.86
N GLY A 68 -22.42 24.64 -19.71
CA GLY A 68 -21.59 24.18 -20.82
C GLY A 68 -20.55 23.11 -20.47
N SER A 69 -20.39 22.77 -19.18
CA SER A 69 -19.63 21.58 -18.77
C SER A 69 -20.42 20.30 -19.05
N PHE A 70 -19.75 19.14 -19.06
CA PHE A 70 -20.40 17.86 -19.27
C PHE A 70 -19.69 16.71 -18.56
N TYR A 71 -20.44 15.68 -18.19
CA TYR A 71 -19.83 14.41 -17.75
C TYR A 71 -19.46 13.56 -18.94
N ARG A 72 -18.23 13.04 -18.97
CA ARG A 72 -17.77 12.00 -19.89
C ARG A 72 -17.69 10.68 -19.14
N ILE A 73 -18.51 9.71 -19.52
CA ILE A 73 -18.69 8.44 -18.81
C ILE A 73 -18.32 7.29 -19.73
N ASN A 74 -17.17 6.66 -19.48
CA ASN A 74 -16.65 5.56 -20.28
C ASN A 74 -17.02 4.22 -19.64
N TYR A 75 -17.55 3.30 -20.44
CA TYR A 75 -17.89 1.93 -20.10
C TYR A 75 -17.03 0.97 -20.96
N MET A 76 -16.66 -0.16 -20.39
CA MET A 76 -16.04 -1.29 -21.12
C MET A 76 -16.70 -2.59 -20.67
N ASN A 77 -16.80 -3.57 -21.57
CA ASN A 77 -17.24 -4.96 -21.32
C ASN A 77 -18.57 -5.09 -20.54
N ASN A 78 -19.61 -5.63 -21.18
CA ASN A 78 -20.97 -5.81 -20.65
C ASN A 78 -21.75 -4.50 -20.34
N PHE A 79 -21.14 -3.32 -20.44
CA PHE A 79 -21.80 -1.99 -20.34
C PHE A 79 -22.59 -1.69 -19.07
N GLU A 80 -22.53 -2.57 -18.08
CA GLU A 80 -23.25 -2.36 -16.83
C GLU A 80 -22.62 -1.25 -15.98
N ARG A 81 -21.33 -0.96 -16.16
CA ARG A 81 -20.53 -0.18 -15.19
C ARG A 81 -19.56 0.80 -15.84
N PRO A 82 -19.50 2.06 -15.36
CA PRO A 82 -18.53 3.03 -15.86
C PRO A 82 -17.13 2.67 -15.38
N LYS A 83 -16.19 2.50 -16.31
CA LYS A 83 -14.75 2.40 -16.05
C LYS A 83 -14.17 3.73 -15.54
N ARG A 84 -14.70 4.84 -16.05
CA ARG A 84 -14.20 6.17 -15.77
C ARG A 84 -15.31 7.18 -15.96
N LYS A 85 -15.47 8.08 -15.00
CA LYS A 85 -16.36 9.23 -15.08
C LYS A 85 -15.56 10.49 -14.80
N GLU A 86 -15.69 11.48 -15.67
CA GLU A 86 -14.96 12.74 -15.63
C GLU A 86 -15.94 13.90 -15.82
N LEU A 87 -15.77 14.99 -15.06
CA LEU A 87 -16.40 16.27 -15.37
C LEU A 87 -15.45 17.08 -16.25
N VAL A 88 -15.93 17.48 -17.41
CA VAL A 88 -15.16 18.20 -18.43
C VAL A 88 -15.75 19.59 -18.63
N ALA A 89 -14.89 20.61 -18.61
CA ALA A 89 -15.25 21.98 -18.93
C ALA A 89 -14.53 22.42 -20.21
N LEU A 90 -15.15 23.32 -20.97
CA LEU A 90 -14.50 23.94 -22.13
C LEU A 90 -13.79 25.22 -21.68
N ARG A 91 -12.46 25.26 -21.80
CA ARG A 91 -11.64 26.45 -21.52
C ARG A 91 -10.89 26.84 -22.79
N GLN A 92 -11.13 28.06 -23.28
CA GLN A 92 -10.51 28.57 -24.53
C GLN A 92 -10.69 27.66 -25.76
N GLY A 93 -11.78 26.88 -25.79
CA GLY A 93 -12.07 25.93 -26.89
C GLY A 93 -11.45 24.55 -26.71
N GLU A 94 -10.70 24.31 -25.63
CA GLU A 94 -10.14 23.00 -25.28
C GLU A 94 -10.93 22.33 -24.16
N GLU A 95 -11.08 21.01 -24.24
CA GLU A 95 -11.65 20.19 -23.18
C GLU A 95 -10.64 20.04 -22.04
N VAL A 96 -11.03 20.50 -20.85
CA VAL A 96 -10.24 20.36 -19.62
C VAL A 96 -11.01 19.51 -18.64
N VAL A 97 -10.42 18.40 -18.19
CA VAL A 97 -10.98 17.59 -17.11
C VAL A 97 -10.78 18.35 -15.81
N ILE A 98 -11.87 18.63 -15.10
CA ILE A 98 -11.83 19.35 -13.81
C ILE A 98 -12.09 18.43 -12.62
N GLU A 99 -12.82 17.33 -12.84
CA GLU A 99 -13.00 16.30 -11.81
C GLU A 99 -12.91 14.90 -12.39
N ARG A 100 -12.42 13.94 -11.57
CA ARG A 100 -12.42 12.52 -11.87
C ARG A 100 -13.06 11.73 -10.72
N TYR A 101 -13.97 10.84 -11.06
CA TYR A 101 -14.76 10.07 -10.10
C TYR A 101 -14.18 8.65 -10.00
N GLY A 102 -13.81 8.25 -8.78
CA GLY A 102 -13.26 6.93 -8.47
C GLY A 102 -14.28 6.02 -7.80
N PHE A 103 -14.29 4.75 -8.18
CA PHE A 103 -15.28 3.76 -7.73
C PHE A 103 -14.59 2.50 -7.21
N ASP A 104 -15.17 1.89 -6.18
CA ASP A 104 -14.75 0.60 -5.62
C ASP A 104 -14.88 -0.48 -6.70
N LYS A 105 -13.84 -1.31 -6.88
CA LYS A 105 -13.79 -2.32 -7.95
C LYS A 105 -14.75 -3.50 -7.73
N THR A 106 -15.26 -3.67 -6.52
CA THR A 106 -16.10 -4.78 -6.05
C THR A 106 -17.54 -4.34 -5.81
N THR A 107 -17.76 -3.24 -5.10
CA THR A 107 -19.10 -2.72 -4.75
C THR A 107 -19.64 -1.74 -5.78
N PHE A 108 -18.75 -1.12 -6.57
CA PHE A 108 -19.07 -0.06 -7.55
C PHE A 108 -19.63 1.22 -6.92
N GLU A 109 -19.49 1.37 -5.61
CA GLU A 109 -19.83 2.59 -4.92
C GLU A 109 -18.78 3.68 -5.21
N LEU A 110 -19.22 4.94 -5.23
CA LEU A 110 -18.33 6.08 -5.42
C LEU A 110 -17.45 6.22 -4.16
N GLU A 111 -16.14 6.13 -4.34
CA GLU A 111 -15.16 6.20 -3.24
C GLU A 111 -14.53 7.59 -3.12
N ASN A 112 -14.31 8.26 -4.26
CA ASN A 112 -13.69 9.57 -4.25
C ASN A 112 -14.05 10.43 -5.46
N ILE A 113 -13.85 11.74 -5.31
CA ILE A 113 -13.82 12.72 -6.39
C ILE A 113 -12.50 13.45 -6.30
N ASP A 114 -11.70 13.32 -7.36
CA ASP A 114 -10.47 14.07 -7.55
C ASP A 114 -10.77 15.40 -8.23
N THR A 115 -10.24 16.49 -7.70
CA THR A 115 -10.19 17.79 -8.39
C THR A 115 -8.86 17.89 -9.13
N LEU A 116 -8.89 18.35 -10.39
CA LEU A 116 -7.72 18.43 -11.25
C LEU A 116 -7.34 19.87 -11.61
N ASP A 117 -6.03 20.11 -11.68
CA ASP A 117 -5.42 21.27 -12.35
C ASP A 117 -4.49 20.76 -13.46
N GLY A 118 -4.96 20.89 -14.71
CA GLY A 118 -4.39 20.16 -15.84
C GLY A 118 -4.49 18.65 -15.61
N ASP A 119 -3.36 17.95 -15.66
CA ASP A 119 -3.28 16.51 -15.40
C ASP A 119 -3.02 16.15 -13.92
N ARG A 120 -2.79 17.17 -13.06
CA ARG A 120 -2.44 16.97 -11.65
C ARG A 120 -3.70 16.86 -10.79
N VAL A 121 -3.72 15.91 -9.87
CA VAL A 121 -4.77 15.80 -8.85
C VAL A 121 -4.42 16.73 -7.69
N VAL A 122 -5.11 17.85 -7.56
CA VAL A 122 -4.81 18.86 -6.53
C VAL A 122 -5.52 18.57 -5.20
N SER A 123 -6.68 17.94 -5.26
CA SER A 123 -7.38 17.45 -4.07
C SER A 123 -8.18 16.19 -4.37
N ARG A 124 -8.48 15.45 -3.32
CA ARG A 124 -9.35 14.27 -3.37
C ARG A 124 -10.34 14.32 -2.23
N TYR A 125 -11.62 14.47 -2.56
CA TYR A 125 -12.70 14.24 -1.62
C TYR A 125 -12.96 12.73 -1.51
N VAL A 126 -12.96 12.19 -0.30
CA VAL A 126 -13.18 10.76 -0.03
C VAL A 126 -14.52 10.55 0.66
N PHE A 127 -15.30 9.61 0.13
CA PHE A 127 -16.49 9.07 0.77
C PHE A 127 -16.07 7.96 1.72
N ALA A 128 -16.02 8.25 3.01
CA ALA A 128 -15.59 7.28 4.00
C ALA A 128 -16.64 6.15 4.13
N GLN A 129 -16.20 4.89 4.00
CA GLN A 129 -17.09 3.74 4.23
C GLN A 129 -17.55 3.67 5.70
N GLU A 130 -16.68 4.10 6.61
CA GLU A 130 -16.94 4.26 8.05
C GLU A 130 -16.36 5.60 8.50
N GLY A 131 -17.13 6.40 9.23
CA GLY A 131 -16.70 7.73 9.71
C GLY A 131 -17.24 8.89 8.88
N GLU A 132 -16.58 10.04 8.98
CA GLU A 132 -16.93 11.25 8.24
C GLU A 132 -16.11 11.36 6.95
N ASN A 133 -16.70 11.98 5.94
CA ASN A 133 -16.00 12.28 4.69
C ASN A 133 -14.93 13.34 4.95
N PHE A 134 -13.88 13.31 4.14
CA PHE A 134 -12.75 14.23 4.28
C PHE A 134 -12.11 14.50 2.92
N THR A 135 -11.22 15.49 2.87
CA THR A 135 -10.52 15.88 1.65
C THR A 135 -9.02 15.80 1.87
N TYR A 136 -8.31 15.11 0.98
CA TYR A 136 -6.87 15.32 0.82
C TYR A 136 -6.62 16.57 -0.01
N ARG A 137 -5.78 17.48 0.46
CA ARG A 137 -5.20 18.56 -0.34
C ARG A 137 -3.73 18.26 -0.57
N PHE A 138 -3.34 17.96 -1.80
CA PHE A 138 -2.00 17.46 -2.12
C PHE A 138 -0.98 18.59 -2.24
N ASN A 139 0.19 18.37 -1.63
CA ASN A 139 1.35 19.26 -1.69
C ASN A 139 2.32 18.71 -2.74
N TYR A 140 2.81 19.58 -3.63
CA TYR A 140 3.66 19.20 -4.75
C TYR A 140 5.03 19.90 -4.71
N ASP A 141 6.08 19.15 -5.05
CA ASP A 141 7.39 19.65 -5.47
C ASP A 141 7.59 19.32 -6.95
N GLU A 142 7.62 20.35 -7.79
CA GLU A 142 7.49 20.23 -9.25
C GLU A 142 6.24 19.40 -9.65
N ASP A 143 6.43 18.18 -10.15
CA ASP A 143 5.39 17.22 -10.57
C ASP A 143 5.16 16.10 -9.53
N ARG A 144 5.94 16.06 -8.45
CA ARG A 144 5.88 15.00 -7.44
C ARG A 144 5.03 15.43 -6.25
N ILE A 145 4.14 14.55 -5.80
CA ILE A 145 3.43 14.73 -4.53
C ILE A 145 4.41 14.48 -3.38
N ILE A 146 4.60 15.48 -2.53
CA ILE A 146 5.48 15.40 -1.34
C ILE A 146 4.70 15.32 -0.03
N GLY A 147 3.38 15.36 -0.08
CA GLY A 147 2.55 15.36 1.12
C GLY A 147 1.12 15.72 0.84
N PHE A 148 0.33 15.85 1.90
CA PHE A 148 -1.03 16.38 1.84
C PHE A 148 -1.50 16.86 3.22
N ASP A 149 -2.48 17.76 3.20
CA ASP A 149 -3.33 18.02 4.36
C ASP A 149 -4.59 17.15 4.28
N VAL A 150 -5.10 16.73 5.42
CA VAL A 150 -6.41 16.11 5.59
C VAL A 150 -7.35 17.15 6.15
N LEU A 151 -8.43 17.45 5.41
CA LEU A 151 -9.44 18.42 5.79
C LEU A 151 -10.76 17.74 6.09
N ASP A 152 -11.44 18.17 7.15
CA ASP A 152 -12.80 17.74 7.45
C ASP A 152 -13.82 18.36 6.47
N THR A 153 -15.12 18.11 6.70
CA THR A 153 -16.18 18.69 5.85
C THR A 153 -16.39 20.20 6.04
N SER A 154 -15.85 20.79 7.10
CA SER A 154 -15.86 22.23 7.36
C SER A 154 -14.69 22.95 6.68
N GLY A 155 -13.67 22.21 6.28
CA GLY A 155 -12.42 22.73 5.70
C GLY A 155 -11.31 22.95 6.74
N ASP A 156 -11.47 22.44 7.95
CA ASP A 156 -10.46 22.50 9.00
C ASP A 156 -9.44 21.38 8.80
N VAL A 157 -8.15 21.68 9.01
CA VAL A 157 -7.07 20.68 8.92
C VAL A 157 -7.11 19.80 10.17
N ILE A 158 -7.27 18.49 9.94
CA ILE A 158 -7.40 17.46 10.99
C ILE A 158 -6.23 16.46 11.00
N GLY A 159 -5.31 16.58 10.05
CA GLY A 159 -4.09 15.80 9.94
C GLY A 159 -3.27 16.25 8.74
N ASP A 160 -1.99 15.90 8.70
CA ASP A 160 -1.08 16.26 7.62
C ASP A 160 0.05 15.24 7.49
N TYR A 161 0.52 15.06 6.26
CA TYR A 161 1.69 14.25 5.96
C TYR A 161 2.62 15.06 5.07
N ASP A 162 3.87 15.23 5.48
CA ASP A 162 4.86 16.02 4.75
C ASP A 162 6.22 15.31 4.72
N GLN A 163 6.69 15.00 3.51
CA GLN A 163 7.99 14.36 3.28
C GLN A 163 9.16 15.36 3.27
N SER A 164 8.87 16.66 3.18
CA SER A 164 9.87 17.72 3.20
C SER A 164 10.26 18.15 4.62
N ILE A 165 9.34 17.96 5.56
CA ILE A 165 9.58 18.19 6.98
C ILE A 165 10.15 16.92 7.57
N ILE A 166 11.47 16.90 7.73
CA ILE A 166 12.07 16.11 8.79
C ILE A 166 11.95 17.00 10.02
N GLY A 167 10.86 16.81 10.77
CA GLY A 167 10.57 17.60 11.97
C GLY A 167 11.64 17.42 13.04
N ASP A 168 11.37 17.87 14.28
CA ASP A 168 12.14 17.42 15.46
C ASP A 168 12.26 15.90 15.36
N ILE A 169 13.47 15.40 15.05
CA ILE A 169 13.71 14.01 14.64
C ILE A 169 13.07 13.10 15.69
N PRO A 170 11.92 12.48 15.39
CA PRO A 170 11.23 11.67 16.37
C PRO A 170 12.07 10.40 16.55
N GLY A 171 12.34 10.01 17.80
CA GLY A 171 13.33 8.99 18.09
C GLY A 171 12.88 8.06 19.19
N GLY A 172 12.97 6.76 18.92
CA GLY A 172 12.82 5.70 19.90
C GLY A 172 14.09 5.46 20.71
N PRO A 173 13.98 4.65 21.79
CA PRO A 173 15.11 4.32 22.64
C PRO A 173 16.20 3.55 21.89
N GLN A 174 17.43 4.08 21.86
CA GLN A 174 18.57 3.44 21.21
C GLN A 174 18.91 2.06 21.80
N ASP A 175 18.67 1.92 23.10
CA ASP A 175 18.82 0.72 23.92
C ASP A 175 17.48 0.02 24.19
N ALA A 176 16.50 0.17 23.29
CA ALA A 176 15.23 -0.54 23.34
C ALA A 176 15.42 -2.02 23.65
N VAL A 177 14.56 -2.55 24.54
CA VAL A 177 14.52 -3.98 24.87
C VAL A 177 14.22 -4.80 23.62
N VAL A 178 13.37 -4.28 22.73
CA VAL A 178 12.99 -4.93 21.48
C VAL A 178 13.35 -4.06 20.29
N LYS A 179 14.08 -4.62 19.33
CA LYS A 179 14.36 -3.99 18.04
C LYS A 179 13.62 -4.71 16.93
N ILE A 180 12.71 -3.99 16.28
CA ILE A 180 11.88 -4.47 15.19
C ILE A 180 12.37 -3.83 13.90
N ALA A 181 12.47 -4.61 12.83
CA ALA A 181 12.58 -4.08 11.49
C ALA A 181 11.34 -4.36 10.65
N VAL A 182 11.01 -3.42 9.78
CA VAL A 182 9.91 -3.55 8.81
C VAL A 182 10.47 -3.32 7.42
N ILE A 183 10.26 -4.29 6.53
CA ILE A 183 10.68 -4.23 5.13
C ILE A 183 9.42 -4.11 4.27
N ASP A 184 9.06 -2.89 3.86
CA ASP A 184 7.77 -2.56 3.26
C ASP A 184 7.79 -1.30 2.36
N SER A 185 6.67 -0.63 2.09
CA SER A 185 6.60 0.48 1.12
C SER A 185 7.14 1.82 1.60
N GLY A 186 7.57 1.90 2.87
CA GLY A 186 7.93 3.14 3.57
C GLY A 186 7.08 3.34 4.81
N PHE A 187 7.20 4.48 5.47
CA PHE A 187 6.33 4.83 6.60
C PHE A 187 6.19 6.34 6.79
N ASP A 188 5.20 6.69 7.62
CA ASP A 188 5.02 8.01 8.21
C ASP A 188 5.80 8.12 9.51
N HIS A 189 7.02 8.65 9.45
CA HIS A 189 7.86 8.79 10.64
C HIS A 189 7.32 9.82 11.65
N GLY A 190 6.42 10.72 11.23
CA GLY A 190 5.78 11.72 12.09
C GLY A 190 4.53 11.20 12.79
N HIS A 191 3.98 10.07 12.33
CA HIS A 191 2.72 9.52 12.85
C HIS A 191 2.80 9.24 14.36
N ALA A 192 1.77 9.62 15.11
CA ALA A 192 1.72 9.49 16.56
C ALA A 192 2.00 8.06 17.07
N ASP A 193 1.49 7.05 16.35
CA ASP A 193 1.74 5.62 16.65
C ASP A 193 3.18 5.13 16.34
N LEU A 194 4.02 5.91 15.67
CA LEU A 194 5.34 5.48 15.18
C LEU A 194 6.51 6.33 15.69
N ARG A 195 6.28 7.64 15.82
CA ARG A 195 7.33 8.64 16.01
C ARG A 195 8.21 8.36 17.24
N ASP A 196 7.63 7.88 18.33
CA ASP A 196 8.36 7.60 19.58
C ASP A 196 9.12 6.26 19.56
N HIS A 197 9.16 5.57 18.41
CA HIS A 197 9.82 4.29 18.24
C HIS A 197 10.88 4.29 17.13
N ILE A 198 11.14 5.37 16.41
CA ILE A 198 12.07 5.31 15.25
C ILE A 198 13.52 5.12 15.72
N LEU A 199 14.21 4.08 15.23
CA LEU A 199 15.63 3.86 15.52
C LEU A 199 16.49 4.84 14.71
N ILE A 200 16.99 5.87 15.37
CA ILE A 200 17.87 6.86 14.74
C ILE A 200 19.28 6.29 14.55
N ASN A 201 19.88 6.45 13.38
CA ASN A 201 21.31 6.19 13.18
C ASN A 201 22.13 7.38 13.70
N PRO A 202 22.83 7.27 14.85
CA PRO A 202 23.56 8.38 15.44
C PRO A 202 24.84 8.75 14.67
N ASN A 203 25.26 7.93 13.72
CA ASN A 203 26.48 8.15 12.94
C ASN A 203 26.20 8.85 11.59
N GLU A 204 24.96 9.24 11.33
CA GLU A 204 24.52 9.82 10.07
C GLU A 204 23.90 11.20 10.25
N ASN A 205 23.95 12.01 9.19
CA ASN A 205 23.33 13.31 9.09
C ASN A 205 22.64 13.45 7.73
N PHE A 206 21.75 14.43 7.59
CA PHE A 206 21.14 14.77 6.30
C PHE A 206 22.05 15.72 5.50
N ASP A 207 23.25 15.27 5.14
CA ASP A 207 24.24 16.06 4.40
C ASP A 207 24.54 15.54 2.99
N GLY A 208 23.85 14.47 2.57
CA GLY A 208 24.04 13.80 1.28
C GLY A 208 25.29 12.93 1.23
N VAL A 209 25.85 12.55 2.37
CA VAL A 209 27.07 11.74 2.50
C VAL A 209 26.80 10.51 3.37
N ASP A 210 27.27 9.35 2.92
CA ASP A 210 27.40 8.15 3.75
C ASP A 210 28.51 8.40 4.80
N ASN A 211 28.11 8.90 5.98
CA ASN A 211 29.00 9.33 7.05
C ASN A 211 29.62 8.14 7.80
N ASP A 212 28.88 7.04 7.93
CA ASP A 212 29.32 5.84 8.65
C ASP A 212 29.96 4.76 7.77
N GLY A 213 29.90 4.94 6.44
CA GLY A 213 30.49 4.05 5.45
C GLY A 213 29.77 2.71 5.34
N ASP A 214 28.51 2.62 5.78
CA ASP A 214 27.73 1.39 5.74
C ASP A 214 27.19 1.04 4.35
N GLY A 215 27.28 1.99 3.41
CA GLY A 215 26.83 1.89 2.02
C GLY A 215 25.52 2.62 1.74
N PHE A 216 24.96 3.32 2.73
CA PHE A 216 23.71 4.06 2.62
C PHE A 216 23.93 5.53 2.95
N VAL A 217 23.56 6.40 2.02
CA VAL A 217 23.59 7.86 2.24
C VAL A 217 22.40 8.27 3.11
N ASP A 218 22.65 9.09 4.13
CA ASP A 218 21.66 9.76 4.98
C ASP A 218 20.62 8.80 5.59
N ASN A 219 21.01 7.58 5.97
CA ASN A 219 20.08 6.56 6.48
C ASN A 219 19.67 6.77 7.97
N VAL A 220 19.53 8.05 8.36
CA VAL A 220 19.23 8.50 9.74
C VAL A 220 17.96 7.85 10.30
N LEU A 221 16.91 7.69 9.49
CA LEU A 221 15.60 7.15 9.91
C LEU A 221 15.34 5.72 9.43
N GLY A 222 16.35 5.06 8.85
CA GLY A 222 16.20 3.82 8.10
C GLY A 222 16.61 3.99 6.65
N VAL A 223 16.29 3.00 5.83
CA VAL A 223 16.87 2.85 4.49
C VAL A 223 15.78 2.79 3.43
N HIS A 224 15.89 3.62 2.41
CA HIS A 224 15.13 3.48 1.16
C HIS A 224 16.10 3.10 0.05
N TYR A 225 15.77 2.15 -0.81
CA TYR A 225 16.50 1.89 -2.06
C TYR A 225 15.60 1.98 -3.28
N ASP A 226 15.98 2.80 -4.25
CA ASP A 226 15.27 2.94 -5.53
C ASP A 226 16.27 2.78 -6.69
N ALA A 227 16.24 1.61 -7.31
CA ALA A 227 17.11 1.29 -8.44
C ALA A 227 16.76 2.09 -9.69
N GLY A 228 15.48 2.46 -9.83
CA GLY A 228 14.97 3.22 -10.96
C GLY A 228 15.31 4.71 -10.92
N ASN A 229 15.77 5.22 -9.78
CA ASN A 229 16.00 6.65 -9.55
C ASN A 229 14.75 7.48 -9.93
N ASN A 230 13.58 6.92 -9.68
CA ASN A 230 12.27 7.52 -9.91
C ASN A 230 11.86 8.41 -8.72
N LEU A 231 12.38 8.12 -7.54
CA LEU A 231 12.27 8.93 -6.34
C LEU A 231 13.29 10.07 -6.41
N LYS A 232 12.80 11.30 -6.38
CA LYS A 232 13.61 12.51 -6.31
C LYS A 232 13.33 13.23 -5.01
N PHE A 233 14.04 12.90 -3.94
CA PHE A 233 14.01 13.71 -2.73
C PHE A 233 14.80 15.00 -2.98
N SER A 234 14.16 16.15 -2.77
CA SER A 234 14.90 17.35 -2.45
C SER A 234 15.70 17.05 -1.18
N THR A 235 16.99 17.35 -1.19
CA THR A 235 17.81 17.25 0.03
C THR A 235 17.08 17.97 1.16
N PRO A 236 16.93 17.38 2.35
CA PRO A 236 16.46 18.09 3.52
C PRO A 236 17.49 19.15 3.85
N LEU A 237 17.35 20.34 3.28
CA LEU A 237 18.20 21.48 3.60
C LEU A 237 17.81 21.96 4.99
N GLN A 238 18.49 21.38 6.00
CA GLN A 238 18.65 21.88 7.36
C GLN A 238 17.47 22.75 7.86
N GLY A 239 16.29 22.14 8.01
CA GLY A 239 15.19 22.69 8.80
C GLY A 239 14.74 24.13 8.52
N ARG A 240 14.99 24.72 7.33
CA ARG A 240 14.45 26.03 6.96
C ARG A 240 14.16 26.17 5.47
N ILE A 241 12.95 26.62 5.17
CA ILE A 241 12.55 27.19 3.89
C ILE A 241 13.32 28.49 3.65
N MET A 242 14.16 28.58 2.61
CA MET A 242 14.50 29.85 1.95
C MET A 242 14.81 29.72 0.45
N ASP A 243 14.04 30.49 -0.32
CA ASP A 243 14.19 31.08 -1.68
C ASP A 243 14.49 30.16 -2.90
N PRO A 244 13.63 30.16 -3.95
CA PRO A 244 13.77 29.28 -5.11
C PRO A 244 14.76 29.90 -6.11
N GLY A 245 16.05 29.63 -5.89
CA GLY A 245 17.06 29.77 -6.92
C GLY A 245 16.83 28.77 -8.07
N PRO A 246 17.20 29.09 -9.32
CA PRO A 246 16.80 28.29 -10.46
C PRO A 246 17.60 26.98 -10.48
N ARG A 247 16.85 25.87 -10.36
CA ARG A 247 17.24 24.49 -10.69
C ARG A 247 18.28 23.88 -9.75
N SER A 248 17.80 23.18 -8.73
CA SER A 248 18.53 22.07 -8.13
C SER A 248 17.72 20.80 -8.25
N SER A 249 17.80 20.15 -9.42
CA SER A 249 17.47 18.73 -9.53
C SER A 249 18.56 17.92 -8.80
N GLN A 250 18.54 17.94 -7.47
CA GLN A 250 19.37 17.03 -6.69
C GLN A 250 18.62 15.71 -6.63
N LYS A 251 19.25 14.69 -7.21
CA LYS A 251 18.75 13.32 -7.21
C LYS A 251 18.82 12.83 -5.77
N ALA A 252 17.76 12.19 -5.26
CA ALA A 252 17.97 11.22 -4.20
C ALA A 252 19.05 10.26 -4.67
N GLY A 253 20.20 10.26 -4.02
CA GLY A 253 21.36 9.51 -4.49
C GLY A 253 21.21 8.03 -4.17
N VAL A 254 20.36 7.29 -4.91
CA VAL A 254 20.15 5.82 -4.83
C VAL A 254 19.56 5.32 -3.49
N TYR A 255 19.78 6.04 -2.39
CA TYR A 255 19.33 5.73 -1.04
C TYR A 255 18.77 6.98 -0.35
N GLY A 256 17.89 6.81 0.64
CA GLY A 256 17.33 7.93 1.39
C GLY A 256 16.32 7.53 2.46
N ILE A 257 15.48 8.48 2.86
CA ILE A 257 14.49 8.27 3.91
C ILE A 257 13.35 7.38 3.39
N PRO A 258 12.98 6.32 4.13
CA PRO A 258 11.92 5.37 3.78
C PRO A 258 10.49 5.96 3.87
N PHE A 259 10.20 7.00 3.08
CA PHE A 259 8.85 7.55 2.94
C PHE A 259 7.94 6.69 2.07
N GLU A 260 6.65 6.70 2.40
CA GLU A 260 5.60 6.10 1.58
C GLU A 260 5.41 6.87 0.26
N THR A 261 5.26 6.17 -0.85
CA THR A 261 4.95 6.82 -2.13
C THR A 261 3.46 7.09 -2.24
N ILE A 262 3.08 8.36 -2.44
CA ILE A 262 1.68 8.76 -2.63
C ILE A 262 1.27 8.53 -4.10
N ASN A 263 0.34 7.59 -4.32
CA ASN A 263 -0.18 7.27 -5.66
C ASN A 263 -1.66 7.65 -5.79
N THR A 264 -1.95 8.69 -6.57
CA THR A 264 -3.31 9.17 -6.85
C THR A 264 -4.03 8.39 -7.95
N ASN A 265 -3.39 7.40 -8.60
CA ASN A 265 -4.06 6.57 -9.60
C ASN A 265 -5.00 5.53 -8.97
N ALA A 266 -4.75 5.15 -7.70
CA ALA A 266 -5.70 4.35 -6.94
C ALA A 266 -6.88 5.22 -6.50
N THR A 267 -8.08 4.64 -6.38
CA THR A 267 -9.28 5.32 -5.88
C THR A 267 -9.35 5.24 -4.36
N GLY A 268 -10.20 6.07 -3.75
CA GLY A 268 -10.42 6.09 -2.31
C GLY A 268 -9.26 6.70 -1.50
N GLN A 269 -9.10 6.23 -0.27
CA GLN A 269 -8.06 6.68 0.67
C GLN A 269 -6.66 6.39 0.11
N ILE A 270 -5.68 7.26 0.41
CA ILE A 270 -4.29 7.01 0.03
C ILE A 270 -3.81 5.76 0.76
N ASN A 271 -3.22 4.81 0.02
CA ASN A 271 -2.73 3.57 0.60
C ASN A 271 -1.40 3.84 1.34
N SER A 272 -1.24 3.25 2.52
CA SER A 272 0.00 3.29 3.29
C SER A 272 0.25 1.95 3.94
N HIS A 273 0.74 1.01 3.15
CA HIS A 273 0.89 -0.36 3.60
C HIS A 273 1.98 -0.48 4.69
N GLY A 274 3.13 0.18 4.50
CA GLY A 274 4.26 0.13 5.42
C GLY A 274 3.99 0.84 6.76
N THR A 275 3.40 2.05 6.76
CA THR A 275 2.93 2.72 7.99
C THR A 275 1.95 1.83 8.76
N HIS A 276 1.02 1.21 8.05
CA HIS A 276 0.01 0.35 8.65
C HIS A 276 0.63 -0.86 9.33
N VAL A 277 1.50 -1.61 8.65
CA VAL A 277 2.14 -2.81 9.25
C VAL A 277 3.11 -2.45 10.38
N ALA A 278 3.82 -1.33 10.28
CA ALA A 278 4.72 -0.85 11.33
C ALA A 278 3.94 -0.53 12.61
N SER A 279 2.80 0.16 12.50
CA SER A 279 1.97 0.48 13.67
C SER A 279 1.35 -0.75 14.33
N ILE A 280 1.09 -1.82 13.56
CA ILE A 280 0.65 -3.11 14.13
C ILE A 280 1.78 -3.75 14.91
N ALA A 281 3.00 -3.77 14.34
CA ALA A 281 4.16 -4.40 14.97
C ALA A 281 4.53 -3.74 16.30
N LEU A 282 4.45 -2.41 16.39
CA LEU A 282 4.80 -1.61 17.56
C LEU A 282 3.70 -1.50 18.62
N ARG A 283 2.47 -1.94 18.31
CA ARG A 283 1.29 -1.68 19.14
C ARG A 283 1.45 -2.15 20.59
N ASP A 284 1.24 -1.24 21.52
CA ASP A 284 1.35 -1.44 22.97
C ASP A 284 2.72 -1.96 23.44
N LEU A 285 3.81 -1.62 22.75
CA LEU A 285 5.18 -1.83 23.25
C LEU A 285 5.68 -0.54 23.90
N GLU A 286 6.33 -0.64 25.05
CA GLU A 286 6.87 0.50 25.79
C GLU A 286 8.35 0.75 25.44
N SER A 287 9.13 -0.32 25.27
CA SER A 287 10.57 -0.30 25.00
C SER A 287 10.88 -1.00 23.67
N ALA A 288 10.39 -0.41 22.59
CA ALA A 288 10.64 -0.87 21.24
C ALA A 288 11.25 0.22 20.36
N SER A 289 12.10 -0.21 19.42
CA SER A 289 12.64 0.64 18.36
C SER A 289 12.44 0.00 16.98
N LEU A 290 12.14 0.83 15.98
CA LEU A 290 11.81 0.48 14.61
C LEU A 290 12.95 0.86 13.66
N LEU A 291 13.52 -0.13 12.99
CA LEU A 291 14.41 0.04 11.86
C LEU A 291 13.68 -0.24 10.56
N ALA A 292 13.37 0.78 9.79
CA ALA A 292 12.52 0.63 8.62
C ALA A 292 13.31 0.60 7.30
N PHE A 293 12.82 -0.22 6.38
CA PHE A 293 13.36 -0.44 5.05
C PHE A 293 12.26 -0.26 4.00
N ALA A 294 12.54 0.53 2.96
CA ALA A 294 11.63 0.83 1.86
C ALA A 294 12.27 0.57 0.49
N GLY A 295 11.45 0.26 -0.52
CA GLY A 295 11.88 0.28 -1.93
C GLY A 295 12.01 -1.08 -2.61
N ASP A 296 12.98 -1.22 -3.52
CA ASP A 296 13.03 -2.32 -4.51
C ASP A 296 13.60 -3.63 -3.94
N PHE A 297 12.83 -4.33 -3.10
CA PHE A 297 13.25 -5.61 -2.48
C PHE A 297 13.45 -6.77 -3.47
N GLY A 298 13.09 -6.57 -4.74
CA GLY A 298 13.38 -7.49 -5.84
C GLY A 298 14.86 -7.52 -6.24
N GLU A 299 15.67 -6.57 -5.75
CA GLU A 299 17.08 -6.43 -6.08
C GLU A 299 17.98 -7.10 -5.04
N ALA A 300 18.79 -8.07 -5.48
CA ALA A 300 19.66 -8.87 -4.62
C ALA A 300 20.63 -8.03 -3.77
N LYS A 301 21.22 -6.99 -4.38
CA LYS A 301 22.14 -6.06 -3.70
C LYS A 301 21.46 -5.41 -2.49
N TYR A 302 20.19 -5.05 -2.62
CA TYR A 302 19.49 -4.37 -1.54
C TYR A 302 19.29 -5.31 -0.35
N LEU A 303 18.85 -6.54 -0.62
CA LEU A 303 18.68 -7.58 0.41
C LEU A 303 19.99 -7.92 1.14
N ASP A 304 21.11 -7.95 0.42
CA ASP A 304 22.43 -8.17 1.03
C ASP A 304 22.80 -7.04 2.00
N LEU A 305 22.48 -5.79 1.67
CA LEU A 305 22.70 -4.64 2.54
C LEU A 305 21.75 -4.61 3.75
N ILE A 306 20.46 -4.93 3.53
CA ILE A 306 19.49 -5.11 4.62
C ILE A 306 20.02 -6.17 5.59
N SER A 307 20.47 -7.32 5.09
CA SER A 307 21.02 -8.40 5.90
C SER A 307 22.18 -7.94 6.80
N LYS A 308 23.08 -7.10 6.28
CA LYS A 308 24.19 -6.51 7.03
C LYS A 308 23.69 -5.57 8.13
N LYS A 309 22.79 -4.62 7.78
CA LYS A 309 22.25 -3.64 8.74
C LYS A 309 21.44 -4.30 9.86
N LEU A 310 20.63 -5.32 9.55
CA LEU A 310 19.90 -6.10 10.56
C LEU A 310 20.85 -6.70 11.61
N LYS A 311 21.99 -7.24 11.16
CA LYS A 311 23.01 -7.84 12.02
C LYS A 311 23.72 -6.81 12.89
N GLU A 312 24.12 -5.68 12.29
CA GLU A 312 24.82 -4.58 12.98
C GLU A 312 23.94 -3.91 14.02
N SER A 313 22.66 -3.67 13.69
CA SER A 313 21.66 -3.10 14.57
C SER A 313 21.14 -4.07 15.63
N LYS A 314 21.50 -5.37 15.53
CA LYS A 314 21.04 -6.47 16.41
C LYS A 314 19.52 -6.52 16.50
N VAL A 315 18.86 -6.56 15.34
CA VAL A 315 17.39 -6.63 15.25
C VAL A 315 16.89 -7.97 15.77
N ASP A 316 15.87 -7.95 16.61
CA ASP A 316 15.24 -9.15 17.17
C ASP A 316 14.21 -9.74 16.22
N PHE A 317 13.38 -8.88 15.62
CA PHE A 317 12.24 -9.30 14.81
C PHE A 317 12.16 -8.50 13.51
N VAL A 318 11.85 -9.16 12.40
CA VAL A 318 11.68 -8.54 11.08
C VAL A 318 10.29 -8.90 10.56
N ASN A 319 9.49 -7.90 10.18
CA ASN A 319 8.27 -8.13 9.41
C ASN A 319 8.54 -8.01 7.90
N MET A 320 8.09 -9.01 7.14
CA MET A 320 8.17 -9.06 5.68
C MET A 320 6.78 -9.33 5.09
N SER A 321 6.09 -8.25 4.72
CA SER A 321 4.74 -8.32 4.14
C SER A 321 4.74 -8.27 2.61
N PHE A 322 5.70 -8.96 1.98
CA PHE A 322 5.82 -9.12 0.53
C PHE A 322 6.04 -10.57 0.14
N SER A 323 5.84 -10.88 -1.15
CA SER A 323 6.11 -12.22 -1.67
C SER A 323 6.51 -12.18 -3.13
N PHE A 324 7.39 -13.11 -3.51
CA PHE A 324 7.80 -13.38 -4.89
C PHE A 324 7.27 -14.74 -5.33
N PRO A 325 6.91 -14.89 -6.62
CA PRO A 325 6.64 -16.21 -7.21
C PRO A 325 7.91 -17.08 -7.20
N HIS A 326 7.84 -18.31 -7.71
CA HIS A 326 9.05 -19.11 -7.89
C HIS A 326 9.96 -18.49 -8.97
N PHE A 327 11.29 -18.57 -8.81
CA PHE A 327 12.27 -17.95 -9.73
C PHE A 327 12.11 -18.35 -11.20
N SER A 328 11.52 -19.52 -11.46
CA SER A 328 11.24 -19.99 -12.82
C SER A 328 10.17 -19.18 -13.56
N SER A 329 9.42 -18.31 -12.86
CA SER A 329 8.52 -17.33 -13.48
C SER A 329 9.28 -16.31 -14.33
N GLY A 330 10.52 -16.00 -13.94
CA GLY A 330 11.32 -14.94 -14.56
C GLY A 330 10.99 -13.52 -14.04
N ASP A 331 10.06 -13.38 -13.09
CA ASP A 331 9.62 -12.07 -12.57
C ASP A 331 10.69 -11.39 -11.68
N VAL A 332 11.52 -12.20 -11.02
CA VAL A 332 12.57 -11.75 -10.10
C VAL A 332 13.84 -12.55 -10.38
N ALA A 333 14.99 -11.88 -10.33
CA ALA A 333 16.27 -12.49 -10.63
C ALA A 333 16.66 -13.57 -9.60
N ARG A 334 17.40 -14.60 -10.03
CA ARG A 334 17.71 -15.77 -9.18
C ARG A 334 18.56 -15.41 -7.98
N GLU A 335 19.43 -14.44 -8.14
CA GLU A 335 20.28 -13.84 -7.12
C GLU A 335 19.49 -13.28 -5.94
N THR A 336 18.29 -12.72 -6.17
CA THR A 336 17.42 -12.18 -5.12
C THR A 336 16.98 -13.28 -4.16
N TYR A 337 16.62 -14.46 -4.67
CA TYR A 337 16.28 -15.64 -3.85
C TYR A 337 17.48 -16.16 -3.07
N ARG A 338 18.70 -16.05 -3.63
CA ARG A 338 19.93 -16.39 -2.93
C ARG A 338 20.17 -15.41 -1.78
N SER A 339 20.06 -14.11 -2.04
CA SER A 339 20.23 -13.07 -1.02
C SER A 339 19.18 -13.14 0.09
N LEU A 340 17.91 -13.44 -0.22
CA LEU A 340 16.88 -13.74 0.81
C LEU A 340 17.32 -14.89 1.73
N GLN A 341 17.79 -16.00 1.14
CA GLN A 341 18.23 -17.18 1.92
C GLN A 341 19.48 -16.89 2.75
N GLU A 342 20.45 -16.17 2.20
CA GLU A 342 21.64 -15.76 2.95
C GLU A 342 21.30 -14.77 4.07
N MET A 343 20.32 -13.88 3.87
CA MET A 343 19.84 -12.99 4.92
C MET A 343 19.34 -13.75 6.14
N PHE A 344 18.53 -14.80 5.95
CA PHE A 344 18.03 -15.63 7.05
C PHE A 344 19.17 -16.38 7.76
N LYS A 345 20.12 -16.96 7.01
CA LYS A 345 21.28 -17.69 7.56
C LYS A 345 22.24 -16.78 8.33
N ASN A 346 22.46 -15.55 7.86
CA ASN A 346 23.42 -14.62 8.45
C ASN A 346 22.90 -13.93 9.72
N ASN A 347 21.59 -14.02 9.98
CA ASN A 347 20.90 -13.43 11.13
C ASN A 347 20.15 -14.50 11.96
N PRO A 348 20.84 -15.51 12.51
CA PRO A 348 20.18 -16.64 13.19
C PRO A 348 19.44 -16.25 14.49
N GLU A 349 19.82 -15.12 15.11
CA GLU A 349 19.19 -14.58 16.32
C GLU A 349 18.05 -13.58 16.00
N THR A 350 17.73 -13.38 14.73
CA THR A 350 16.61 -12.54 14.27
C THR A 350 15.49 -13.43 13.76
N ILE A 351 14.25 -13.23 14.25
CA ILE A 351 13.08 -13.94 13.72
C ILE A 351 12.45 -13.13 12.60
N PHE A 352 12.23 -13.76 11.46
CA PHE A 352 11.58 -13.18 10.29
C PHE A 352 10.13 -13.65 10.22
N PHE A 353 9.20 -12.75 10.48
CA PHE A 353 7.77 -12.96 10.29
C PHE A 353 7.39 -12.64 8.85
N VAL A 354 6.83 -13.64 8.15
CA VAL A 354 6.58 -13.57 6.71
C VAL A 354 5.09 -13.79 6.42
N ALA A 355 4.49 -12.91 5.63
CA ALA A 355 3.12 -13.06 5.18
C ALA A 355 2.98 -14.25 4.21
N ALA A 356 1.97 -15.12 4.42
CA ALA A 356 1.76 -16.30 3.57
C ALA A 356 1.24 -15.96 2.16
N GLY A 357 0.68 -14.77 1.94
CA GLY A 357 0.09 -14.34 0.66
C GLY A 357 -1.44 -14.54 0.59
N ASN A 358 -2.06 -13.84 -0.36
CA ASN A 358 -3.50 -13.54 -0.35
C ASN A 358 -4.27 -14.11 -1.56
N ASN A 359 -3.94 -15.32 -2.03
CA ASN A 359 -4.59 -15.94 -3.19
C ASN A 359 -5.28 -17.28 -2.93
N GLY A 360 -5.55 -17.60 -1.66
CA GLY A 360 -6.35 -18.78 -1.25
C GLY A 360 -5.71 -20.12 -1.61
N ARG A 361 -4.38 -20.14 -1.78
CA ARG A 361 -3.65 -21.31 -2.27
C ARG A 361 -3.19 -22.21 -1.13
N HIS A 362 -3.39 -23.51 -1.32
CA HIS A 362 -2.71 -24.53 -0.52
C HIS A 362 -1.26 -24.67 -1.00
N PHE A 363 -0.29 -24.34 -0.15
CA PHE A 363 1.13 -24.52 -0.48
C PHE A 363 1.53 -26.00 -0.45
N THR A 364 2.20 -26.40 -1.53
CA THR A 364 2.75 -27.73 -1.76
C THR A 364 4.19 -27.62 -2.22
N ALA A 365 4.92 -28.73 -2.30
CA ALA A 365 6.27 -28.75 -2.85
C ALA A 365 6.35 -28.40 -4.36
N SER A 366 5.21 -28.12 -5.01
CA SER A 366 5.18 -27.67 -6.41
C SER A 366 5.63 -26.22 -6.55
N ARG A 367 6.48 -25.97 -7.55
CA ARG A 367 6.97 -24.63 -7.92
C ARG A 367 5.85 -23.63 -8.25
N ASP A 368 4.70 -24.10 -8.74
CA ASP A 368 3.60 -23.23 -9.15
C ASP A 368 2.68 -22.84 -7.98
N SER A 369 2.90 -23.48 -6.83
CA SER A 369 2.08 -23.35 -5.62
C SER A 369 2.72 -22.40 -4.61
N CYS A 370 4.04 -22.49 -4.42
CA CYS A 370 4.77 -21.75 -3.40
C CYS A 370 5.04 -20.27 -3.73
N LEU A 371 5.10 -19.45 -2.67
CA LEU A 371 5.59 -18.08 -2.69
C LEU A 371 6.80 -17.95 -1.74
N TYR A 372 7.71 -17.03 -2.03
CA TYR A 372 8.93 -16.79 -1.25
C TYR A 372 8.90 -15.38 -0.65
N PRO A 373 9.23 -15.18 0.64
CA PRO A 373 9.89 -16.13 1.52
C PRO A 373 9.00 -17.20 2.18
N ALA A 374 7.67 -17.13 2.04
CA ALA A 374 6.73 -17.95 2.81
C ALA A 374 6.98 -19.47 2.79
N CYS A 375 7.49 -20.02 1.67
CA CYS A 375 7.82 -21.44 1.55
C CYS A 375 9.25 -21.81 1.96
N TYR A 376 10.09 -20.86 2.41
CA TYR A 376 11.37 -21.20 2.99
C TYR A 376 11.19 -21.84 4.36
N GLN A 377 12.07 -22.78 4.70
CA GLN A 377 12.05 -23.53 5.95
C GLN A 377 13.39 -23.33 6.65
N PHE A 378 13.54 -22.16 7.28
CA PHE A 378 14.65 -21.84 8.18
C PHE A 378 14.12 -21.77 9.62
N ASP A 379 14.95 -22.11 10.60
CA ASP A 379 14.54 -22.17 12.01
C ASP A 379 14.07 -20.81 12.56
N ASN A 380 14.52 -19.72 11.94
CA ASN A 380 14.20 -18.34 12.29
C ASN A 380 13.22 -17.65 11.31
N VAL A 381 12.60 -18.39 10.39
CA VAL A 381 11.53 -17.86 9.52
C VAL A 381 10.19 -18.41 10.01
N VAL A 382 9.23 -17.53 10.23
CA VAL A 382 7.90 -17.86 10.74
C VAL A 382 6.85 -17.35 9.75
N THR A 383 6.22 -18.27 9.03
CA THR A 383 5.21 -17.93 8.00
C THR A 383 3.81 -17.85 8.60
N ILE A 384 3.13 -16.74 8.35
CA ILE A 384 1.86 -16.38 8.97
C ILE A 384 0.72 -16.31 7.96
N GLY A 385 -0.29 -17.17 8.16
CA GLY A 385 -1.59 -17.09 7.51
C GLY A 385 -2.55 -16.13 8.24
N ALA A 386 -3.62 -15.73 7.56
CA ALA A 386 -4.61 -14.78 8.07
C ALA A 386 -5.92 -15.46 8.47
N THR A 387 -6.47 -15.05 9.61
CA THR A 387 -7.85 -15.40 9.99
C THR A 387 -8.85 -14.37 9.45
N ASP A 388 -10.13 -14.74 9.45
CA ASP A 388 -11.28 -13.90 9.07
C ASP A 388 -11.64 -12.82 10.11
N SER A 389 -10.78 -12.61 11.12
CA SER A 389 -10.97 -11.67 12.23
C SER A 389 -10.00 -10.48 12.17
N ASP A 390 -10.38 -9.38 12.83
CA ASP A 390 -9.58 -8.17 13.03
C ASP A 390 -8.78 -8.18 14.34
N LYS A 391 -8.97 -9.19 15.19
CA LYS A 391 -8.33 -9.34 16.50
C LYS A 391 -8.21 -10.81 16.91
N PHE A 392 -7.36 -11.07 17.89
CA PHE A 392 -7.26 -12.38 18.52
C PHE A 392 -8.55 -12.70 19.29
N ASP A 393 -9.07 -13.91 19.16
CA ASP A 393 -10.22 -14.42 19.91
C ASP A 393 -9.76 -15.53 20.87
N GLU A 394 -10.03 -15.34 22.16
CA GLU A 394 -9.63 -16.29 23.20
C GLU A 394 -10.45 -17.59 23.16
N THR A 395 -11.63 -17.58 22.52
CA THR A 395 -12.51 -18.76 22.42
C THR A 395 -12.05 -19.74 21.34
N GLY A 396 -11.20 -19.30 20.42
CA GLY A 396 -10.67 -20.13 19.34
C GLY A 396 -11.64 -20.38 18.20
N SER A 397 -12.63 -19.50 18.01
CA SER A 397 -13.65 -19.64 16.97
C SER A 397 -13.23 -19.11 15.61
N GLU A 398 -12.03 -18.53 15.51
CA GLU A 398 -11.50 -17.94 14.28
C GLU A 398 -11.40 -18.95 13.16
N LYS A 399 -11.75 -18.52 11.95
CA LYS A 399 -11.57 -19.32 10.74
C LYS A 399 -10.44 -18.74 9.90
N MET A 400 -9.91 -19.56 9.02
CA MET A 400 -9.03 -19.09 7.97
C MET A 400 -9.77 -18.10 7.08
N ALA A 401 -9.15 -16.96 6.78
CA ALA A 401 -9.67 -16.07 5.76
C ALA A 401 -9.59 -16.74 4.39
N GLU A 402 -10.64 -16.62 3.56
CA GLU A 402 -10.72 -17.30 2.26
C GLU A 402 -9.56 -16.93 1.32
N TYR A 403 -9.02 -15.72 1.45
CA TYR A 403 -7.88 -15.26 0.67
C TYR A 403 -6.53 -15.77 1.19
N SER A 404 -6.43 -16.26 2.43
CA SER A 404 -5.15 -16.65 3.01
C SER A 404 -4.60 -17.89 2.33
N ASN A 405 -3.31 -17.88 2.04
CA ASN A 405 -2.59 -19.12 1.74
C ASN A 405 -2.41 -19.95 3.01
N PHE A 406 -2.28 -21.27 2.83
CA PHE A 406 -2.29 -22.23 3.93
C PHE A 406 -1.49 -23.48 3.60
N SER A 407 -0.97 -24.17 4.61
CA SER A 407 -0.26 -25.45 4.47
C SER A 407 0.15 -25.99 5.83
N GLU A 408 0.00 -27.29 6.04
CA GLU A 408 0.52 -27.97 7.24
C GLU A 408 2.06 -28.05 7.27
N THR A 409 2.72 -27.72 6.16
CA THR A 409 4.18 -27.78 6.02
C THR A 409 4.81 -26.38 6.01
N TYR A 410 4.27 -25.47 5.20
CA TYR A 410 4.91 -24.18 4.91
C TYR A 410 4.35 -23.00 5.69
N VAL A 411 3.16 -23.12 6.27
CA VAL A 411 2.56 -22.06 7.10
C VAL A 411 2.64 -22.49 8.56
N ASP A 412 3.37 -21.73 9.36
CA ASP A 412 3.62 -22.08 10.76
C ASP A 412 2.40 -21.79 11.63
N PHE A 413 1.87 -20.57 11.50
CA PHE A 413 0.77 -20.09 12.34
C PHE A 413 -0.26 -19.28 11.56
N PHE A 414 -1.40 -19.05 12.20
CA PHE A 414 -2.41 -18.08 11.80
C PHE A 414 -2.57 -16.98 12.85
N ALA A 415 -2.78 -15.76 12.38
CA ALA A 415 -3.07 -14.59 13.20
C ALA A 415 -4.17 -13.72 12.54
N PRO A 416 -4.79 -12.78 13.26
CA PRO A 416 -5.84 -11.94 12.71
C PRO A 416 -5.34 -11.09 11.56
N GLY A 417 -6.08 -11.07 10.46
CA GLY A 417 -5.64 -10.41 9.24
C GLY A 417 -6.76 -9.76 8.45
N THR A 418 -8.01 -9.83 8.89
CA THR A 418 -9.16 -9.31 8.14
C THR A 418 -9.71 -8.06 8.80
N LYS A 419 -9.76 -6.94 8.06
CA LYS A 419 -10.24 -5.62 8.52
C LYS A 419 -9.51 -5.09 9.77
N VAL A 420 -8.24 -5.42 9.90
CA VAL A 420 -7.37 -4.94 10.98
C VAL A 420 -7.24 -3.43 10.87
N LYS A 421 -7.66 -2.72 11.92
CA LYS A 421 -7.54 -1.27 12.02
C LYS A 421 -6.13 -0.89 12.49
N ALA A 422 -5.45 0.00 11.78
CA ALA A 422 -4.14 0.53 12.16
C ALA A 422 -3.86 1.87 11.47
N ALA A 423 -2.67 2.43 11.69
CA ALA A 423 -2.24 3.72 11.17
C ALA A 423 -2.35 3.85 9.65
N LEU A 424 -2.55 5.09 9.21
CA LEU A 424 -2.51 5.56 7.83
C LEU A 424 -1.77 6.90 7.83
N LEU A 425 -1.11 7.26 6.72
CA LEU A 425 -0.47 8.57 6.55
C LEU A 425 -1.33 9.73 7.05
N GLY A 426 -0.71 10.66 7.76
CA GLY A 426 -1.34 11.89 8.24
C GLY A 426 -2.17 11.72 9.51
N ASP A 427 -1.65 10.96 10.47
CA ASP A 427 -2.30 10.64 11.76
C ASP A 427 -3.70 10.02 11.64
N MET A 428 -3.96 9.36 10.51
CA MET A 428 -5.23 8.71 10.23
C MET A 428 -5.21 7.22 10.55
N GLN A 429 -6.36 6.57 10.44
CA GLN A 429 -6.46 5.12 10.57
C GLN A 429 -7.29 4.51 9.44
N ILE A 430 -6.89 3.32 9.01
CA ILE A 430 -7.59 2.54 7.99
C ILE A 430 -7.73 1.08 8.41
N ARG A 431 -8.63 0.34 7.76
CA ARG A 431 -8.75 -1.11 7.91
C ARG A 431 -8.23 -1.82 6.69
N TYR A 432 -7.22 -2.67 6.85
CA TYR A 432 -6.73 -3.54 5.78
C TYR A 432 -7.02 -5.01 6.06
N SER A 433 -7.11 -5.78 4.98
CA SER A 433 -7.25 -7.22 5.02
C SER A 433 -6.12 -7.87 4.23
N GLY A 434 -5.45 -8.85 4.83
CA GLY A 434 -4.35 -9.56 4.23
C GLY A 434 -3.48 -10.29 5.26
N THR A 435 -2.74 -11.28 4.80
CA THR A 435 -1.62 -11.88 5.55
C THR A 435 -0.55 -10.86 5.92
N SER A 436 -0.48 -9.74 5.20
CA SER A 436 0.34 -8.57 5.54
C SER A 436 -0.03 -7.92 6.87
N MET A 437 -1.26 -8.07 7.36
CA MET A 437 -1.69 -7.58 8.68
C MET A 437 -1.53 -8.68 9.74
N ALA A 438 -1.69 -9.95 9.35
CA ALA A 438 -1.49 -11.08 10.25
C ALA A 438 -0.03 -11.25 10.68
N SER A 439 0.92 -11.07 9.75
CA SER A 439 2.35 -11.16 10.02
C SER A 439 2.83 -10.22 11.14
N PRO A 440 2.56 -8.90 11.10
CA PRO A 440 2.95 -8.00 12.18
C PRO A 440 2.14 -8.22 13.46
N MET A 441 0.92 -8.76 13.40
CA MET A 441 0.19 -9.18 14.61
C MET A 441 0.89 -10.33 15.34
N ALA A 442 1.37 -11.32 14.60
CA ALA A 442 2.16 -12.41 15.14
C ALA A 442 3.49 -11.91 15.72
N LEU A 443 4.17 -11.03 14.99
CA LEU A 443 5.41 -10.38 15.44
C LEU A 443 5.17 -9.62 16.75
N ASN A 444 4.10 -8.83 16.85
CA ASN A 444 3.78 -8.07 18.06
C ASN A 444 3.64 -8.98 19.30
N GLN A 445 3.09 -10.20 19.15
CA GLN A 445 3.04 -11.15 20.27
C GLN A 445 4.42 -11.66 20.69
N ALA A 446 5.32 -11.89 19.72
CA ALA A 446 6.71 -12.24 20.00
C ALA A 446 7.47 -11.09 20.67
N ALA A 447 7.22 -9.86 20.21
CA ALA A 447 7.79 -8.64 20.78
C ALA A 447 7.35 -8.43 22.23
N LYS A 448 6.04 -8.53 22.54
CA LYS A 448 5.52 -8.43 23.91
C LYS A 448 6.11 -9.50 24.84
N LEU A 449 6.32 -10.72 24.32
CA LEU A 449 6.98 -11.78 25.08
C LEU A 449 8.44 -11.44 25.40
N LYS A 450 9.19 -10.89 24.44
CA LYS A 450 10.59 -10.50 24.64
C LYS A 450 10.74 -9.23 25.48
N GLU A 451 9.80 -8.29 25.38
CA GLU A 451 9.77 -7.12 26.26
C GLU A 451 9.59 -7.54 27.73
N ALA A 452 8.73 -8.53 28.00
CA ALA A 452 8.53 -9.08 29.34
C ALA A 452 9.72 -9.94 29.82
N PHE A 453 10.45 -10.59 28.90
CA PHE A 453 11.60 -11.45 29.19
C PHE A 453 12.76 -11.18 28.21
N PRO A 454 13.54 -10.10 28.45
CA PRO A 454 14.56 -9.61 27.51
C PRO A 454 15.65 -10.63 27.16
N GLU A 455 15.91 -11.58 28.06
CA GLU A 455 16.93 -12.61 27.93
C GLU A 455 16.57 -13.74 26.95
N LEU A 456 15.32 -13.82 26.48
CA LEU A 456 14.90 -14.89 25.59
C LEU A 456 15.64 -14.81 24.24
N THR A 457 16.22 -15.94 23.86
CA THR A 457 16.78 -16.15 22.52
C THR A 457 15.66 -16.26 21.48
N ALA A 458 15.98 -16.01 20.20
CA ALA A 458 15.01 -16.17 19.10
C ALA A 458 14.35 -17.55 19.11
N LYS A 459 15.15 -18.59 19.36
CA LYS A 459 14.66 -19.97 19.45
C LYS A 459 13.67 -20.16 20.60
N GLU A 460 13.96 -19.62 21.78
CA GLU A 460 13.06 -19.76 22.94
C GLU A 460 11.74 -19.02 22.72
N VAL A 461 11.77 -17.83 22.09
CA VAL A 461 10.56 -17.11 21.68
C VAL A 461 9.70 -17.97 20.76
N ILE A 462 10.29 -18.54 19.70
CA ILE A 462 9.57 -19.42 18.77
C ILE A 462 8.97 -20.65 19.48
N GLU A 463 9.73 -21.30 20.36
CA GLU A 463 9.22 -22.47 21.11
C GLU A 463 8.08 -22.11 22.07
N LEU A 464 8.13 -20.94 22.70
CA LEU A 464 7.03 -20.44 23.53
C LEU A 464 5.79 -20.12 22.70
N MET A 465 5.94 -19.51 21.52
CA MET A 465 4.84 -19.30 20.58
C MET A 465 4.20 -20.63 20.16
N LYS A 466 5.01 -21.64 19.79
CA LYS A 466 4.52 -22.99 19.45
C LYS A 466 3.75 -23.63 20.60
N LYS A 467 4.25 -23.49 21.83
CA LYS A 467 3.61 -24.06 23.03
C LYS A 467 2.27 -23.39 23.36
N ARG A 468 2.14 -22.08 23.10
CA ARG A 468 0.90 -21.32 23.35
C ARG A 468 -0.11 -21.45 22.22
N ALA A 469 0.33 -21.83 21.02
CA ALA A 469 -0.54 -21.96 19.86
C ALA A 469 -1.64 -23.02 20.06
N THR A 470 -2.80 -22.77 19.47
CA THR A 470 -3.95 -23.67 19.56
C THR A 470 -4.27 -24.26 18.20
N LYS A 471 -4.33 -25.59 18.10
CA LYS A 471 -4.87 -26.26 16.90
C LYS A 471 -6.39 -26.22 16.92
N THR A 472 -6.97 -25.61 15.90
CA THR A 472 -8.42 -25.48 15.70
C THR A 472 -8.81 -26.12 14.36
N THR A 473 -9.94 -26.82 14.34
CA THR A 473 -10.52 -27.39 13.11
C THR A 473 -10.77 -26.29 12.08
N GLY A 474 -10.27 -26.47 10.85
CA GLY A 474 -10.41 -25.49 9.76
C GLY A 474 -9.25 -24.51 9.62
N ILE A 475 -8.27 -24.54 10.54
CA ILE A 475 -7.00 -23.85 10.38
C ILE A 475 -5.95 -24.85 9.89
N ILE A 476 -5.46 -24.67 8.67
CA ILE A 476 -4.50 -25.57 8.03
C ILE A 476 -3.10 -24.95 8.13
N SER A 477 -2.42 -25.24 9.23
CA SER A 477 -1.04 -24.82 9.52
C SER A 477 -0.31 -25.85 10.39
N LYS A 478 1.00 -25.68 10.51
CA LYS A 478 1.87 -26.57 11.30
C LYS A 478 1.50 -26.55 12.79
N TYR A 479 1.32 -25.35 13.36
CA TYR A 479 1.14 -25.15 14.80
C TYR A 479 -0.23 -24.60 15.21
N GLY A 480 -1.00 -23.99 14.29
CA GLY A 480 -2.34 -23.48 14.55
C GLY A 480 -2.41 -21.96 14.76
N LEU A 481 -3.34 -21.51 15.60
CA LEU A 481 -3.57 -20.10 15.89
C LEU A 481 -2.57 -19.58 16.93
N ILE A 482 -1.98 -18.42 16.68
CA ILE A 482 -1.28 -17.66 17.73
C ILE A 482 -2.31 -17.17 18.75
N ARG A 483 -1.93 -17.21 20.02
CA ARG A 483 -2.71 -16.66 21.13
C ARG A 483 -1.99 -15.45 21.72
N PRO A 484 -2.74 -14.41 22.11
CA PRO A 484 -2.16 -13.18 22.61
C PRO A 484 -1.38 -13.48 23.89
N TYR A 485 -0.24 -12.81 24.11
CA TYR A 485 0.61 -12.99 25.28
C TYR A 485 0.03 -12.30 26.52
#